data_AF-A0A562PPA6-F1
#
_entry.id   AF-A0A562PPA6-F1
#
_cell.length_a   1.000
_cell.length_b   1.000
_cell.length_c   1.000
_cell.angle_alpha   90.00
_cell.angle_beta   90.00
_cell.angle_gamma   90.00
#
_symmetry.space_group_name_H-M   'P 1'
#
loop_
_entity.id
_entity.type
_entity.pdbx_description
1 polymer ?
#
loop_
_entity_poly.entity_id
_entity_poly.type
_entity_poly.pdbx_seq_one_letter_code
_entity_poly.pdbx_strand_id
1 'polypeptide(L)' 'MANIVKNYFRVLEVISSLNIDFNDSFRVGRKAKMSDIEVVALSLTAEYMSIDSENDLFKQLVNTTIPNLIERSQ' A
#
# COMPACT_ATOMS: atom_id res chain seq x y z
N MET A 1 -8.96 -18.35 1.33
CA MET A 1 -9.02 -17.04 0.67
C MET A 1 -8.15 -16.09 1.47
N ALA A 2 -6.96 -15.75 0.98
CA ALA A 2 -6.09 -14.83 1.70
C ALA A 2 -6.76 -13.44 1.68
N ASN A 3 -7.05 -12.90 2.87
CA ASN A 3 -7.60 -11.56 2.97
C ASN A 3 -6.46 -10.58 2.64
N ILE A 4 -6.52 -9.95 1.46
CA ILE A 4 -5.53 -8.95 1.01
C ILE A 4 -5.24 -7.90 2.08
N VAL A 5 -6.26 -7.52 2.86
CA VAL A 5 -6.13 -6.59 3.99
C VAL A 5 -5.24 -7.15 5.09
N LYS A 6 -5.42 -8.43 5.47
CA LYS A 6 -4.60 -9.09 6.48
C LYS A 6 -3.15 -9.23 6.02
N ASN A 7 -2.95 -9.58 4.76
CA ASN A 7 -1.61 -9.68 4.18
C ASN A 7 -0.94 -8.30 4.13
N TYR A 8 -1.65 -7.28 3.67
CA TYR A 8 -1.18 -5.90 3.66
C TYR A 8 -0.71 -5.44 5.04
N PHE A 9 -1.54 -5.61 6.08
CA PHE A 9 -1.14 -5.20 7.42
C PHE A 9 0.05 -5.99 7.95
N ARG A 10 0.17 -7.28 7.61
CA ARG A 10 1.33 -8.08 8.02
C ARG A 10 2.61 -7.64 7.31
N VAL A 11 2.53 -7.34 6.01
CA VAL A 11 3.66 -6.83 5.23
C VAL A 11 4.07 -5.43 5.72
N LEU A 12 3.10 -4.56 5.97
CA LEU A 12 3.30 -3.22 6.51
C LEU A 12 4.02 -3.28 7.87
N GLU A 13 3.57 -4.13 8.79
CA GLU A 13 4.20 -4.33 10.10
C GLU A 13 5.68 -4.72 9.95
N VAL A 14 5.99 -5.66 9.06
CA VAL A 14 7.37 -6.13 8.83
C VAL A 14 8.23 -5.01 8.25
N ILE A 15 7.76 -4.29 7.24
CA ILE A 15 8.54 -3.21 6.61
C ILE A 15 8.73 -2.04 7.57
N SER A 16 7.70 -1.66 8.32
CA SER A 16 7.80 -0.61 9.34
C SER A 16 8.82 -0.96 10.42
N SER A 17 8.98 -2.25 10.76
CA SER A 17 9.99 -2.69 11.75
C SER A 17 11.44 -2.49 11.30
N LEU A 18 11.67 -2.24 10.00
CA LEU A 18 13.01 -1.98 9.46
C LEU A 18 13.54 -0.58 9.81
N ASN A 19 12.70 0.28 10.41
CA ASN A 19 13.06 1.65 10.84
C ASN A 19 13.77 2.46 9.72
N ILE A 20 13.27 2.33 8.48
CA ILE A 20 13.79 3.08 7.34
C ILE A 20 13.35 4.53 7.49
N ASP A 21 14.32 5.44 7.55
CA ASP A 21 14.06 6.87 7.57
C ASP A 21 13.76 7.36 6.14
N PHE A 22 12.48 7.58 5.87
CA PHE A 22 12.03 8.30 4.69
C PHE A 22 12.08 9.78 5.06
N ASN A 23 13.13 10.46 4.60
CA ASN A 23 13.34 11.87 4.85
C ASN A 23 12.27 12.68 4.08
N ASP A 24 11.07 12.76 4.65
CA ASP A 24 9.86 13.35 4.05
C ASP A 24 9.78 14.87 4.30
N SER A 25 10.89 15.45 4.72
CA SER A 25 10.99 16.88 4.97
C SER A 25 10.97 17.61 3.63
N PHE A 26 9.96 18.48 3.44
CA PHE A 26 9.79 19.41 2.32
C PHE A 26 9.08 18.89 1.05
N ARG A 27 7.89 18.30 1.20
CA ARG A 27 6.92 18.26 0.07
C ARG A 27 6.01 19.49 0.08
N VAL A 28 6.19 20.38 -0.90
CA VAL A 28 5.25 21.49 -1.19
C VAL A 28 4.13 20.96 -2.08
N GLY A 29 2.87 21.05 -1.65
CA GLY A 29 1.71 20.63 -2.46
C GLY A 29 0.66 19.84 -1.68
N ARG A 30 -0.16 19.05 -2.40
CA ARG A 30 -1.18 18.20 -1.79
C ARG A 30 -0.54 17.06 -1.02
N LYS A 31 -1.01 16.83 0.21
CA LYS A 31 -0.62 15.67 1.01
C LYS A 31 -1.03 14.38 0.29
N ALA A 32 -0.11 13.44 0.16
CA ALA A 32 -0.40 12.11 -0.38
C ALA A 32 -1.39 11.37 0.56
N LYS A 33 -2.26 10.52 -0.01
CA LYS A 33 -3.19 9.72 0.80
C LYS A 33 -2.43 8.63 1.60
N MET A 34 -1.46 7.97 0.96
CA MET A 34 -0.57 6.99 1.59
C MET A 34 0.86 7.54 1.71
N SER A 35 1.56 7.12 2.76
CA SER A 35 3.00 7.27 2.92
C SER A 35 3.76 6.34 1.97
N ASP A 36 5.04 6.64 1.74
CA ASP A 36 5.90 5.83 0.86
C ASP A 36 5.97 4.36 1.35
N ILE A 37 6.01 4.13 2.67
CA ILE A 37 5.98 2.77 3.26
C ILE A 37 4.67 2.06 2.94
N GLU A 38 3.53 2.73 3.08
CA GLU A 38 2.21 2.13 2.82
C GLU A 38 2.08 1.72 1.35
N VAL A 39 2.60 2.55 0.42
CA VAL A 39 2.61 2.24 -1.01
C VAL A 39 3.51 1.03 -1.31
N VAL A 40 4.71 0.99 -0.73
CA VAL A 40 5.64 -0.15 -0.89
C VAL A 40 5.04 -1.43 -0.31
N ALA A 41 4.41 -1.36 0.87
CA ALA A 41 3.74 -2.49 1.48
C ALA A 41 2.60 -3.04 0.61
N LEU A 42 1.83 -2.15 -0.03
CA LEU A 42 0.77 -2.53 -0.96
C LEU A 42 1.33 -3.24 -2.21
N SER A 43 2.41 -2.72 -2.79
CA SER A 43 3.09 -3.32 -3.94
C SER A 43 3.65 -4.70 -3.62
N LEU A 44 4.34 -4.87 -2.49
CA LEU A 44 4.86 -6.15 -2.05
C LEU A 44 3.76 -7.17 -1.73
N THR A 45 2.63 -6.69 -1.21
CA THR A 45 1.46 -7.55 -0.98
C THR A 45 0.89 -8.08 -2.29
N ALA A 46 0.81 -7.24 -3.33
CA ALA A 46 0.35 -7.65 -4.65
C ALA A 46 1.27 -8.73 -5.25
N GLU A 47 2.59 -8.50 -5.20
CA GLU A 47 3.60 -9.46 -5.67
C GLU A 47 3.50 -10.79 -4.91
N TYR A 48 3.45 -10.75 -3.57
CA TYR A 48 3.28 -11.93 -2.72
C TYR A 48 2.00 -12.72 -3.04
N MET A 49 0.92 -12.02 -3.42
CA MET A 49 -0.35 -12.63 -3.80
C MET A 49 -0.43 -13.02 -5.29
N SER A 50 0.67 -12.85 -6.04
CA SER A 50 0.74 -13.07 -7.49
C SER A 50 -0.31 -12.27 -8.27
N ILE A 51 -0.57 -11.04 -7.85
CA ILE A 51 -1.41 -10.07 -8.57
C ILE A 51 -0.49 -9.23 -9.45
N ASP A 52 -0.45 -9.55 -10.73
CA ASP A 52 0.42 -8.93 -11.75
C ASP A 52 -0.21 -7.71 -12.45
N SER A 53 -1.52 -7.53 -12.30
CA SER A 53 -2.29 -6.43 -12.88
C SER A 53 -2.68 -5.41 -11.82
N GLU A 54 -2.20 -4.18 -11.97
CA GLU A 54 -2.62 -3.04 -11.13
C GLU A 54 -4.15 -2.87 -11.18
N ASN A 55 -4.77 -3.01 -12.36
CA ASN A 55 -6.22 -2.91 -12.48
C ASN A 55 -6.94 -4.00 -11.67
N ASP A 56 -6.39 -5.20 -11.59
CA ASP A 56 -6.98 -6.28 -10.79
C ASP A 56 -6.77 -6.04 -9.29
N LEU A 57 -5.57 -5.61 -8.89
CA LEU A 57 -5.26 -5.19 -7.52
C LEU A 57 -6.30 -4.19 -7.02
N PHE A 58 -6.52 -3.10 -7.75
CA PHE A 58 -7.45 -2.07 -7.30
C PHE A 58 -8.91 -2.51 -7.31
N LYS A 59 -9.33 -3.42 -8.21
CA LYS A 59 -10.66 -4.05 -8.14
C LYS A 59 -10.85 -4.83 -6.84
N GLN A 60 -9.82 -5.56 -6.42
CA GLN A 60 -9.84 -6.29 -5.15
C GLN A 60 -9.81 -5.35 -3.93
N LEU A 61 -9.23 -4.16 -4.08
CA LEU A 61 -9.10 -3.17 -3.00
C LEU A 61 -10.33 -2.26 -2.80
N VAL A 62 -11.24 -2.11 -3.78
CA VAL A 62 -12.38 -1.16 -3.75
C VAL A 62 -13.20 -1.23 -2.45
N ASN A 63 -13.44 -2.43 -1.92
CA ASN A 63 -14.29 -2.64 -0.75
C ASN A 63 -13.50 -3.05 0.50
N THR A 64 -12.22 -2.68 0.56
CA THR A 64 -11.35 -3.01 1.69
C THR A 64 -11.38 -1.95 2.78
N THR A 65 -10.99 -2.33 3.99
CA THR A 65 -10.90 -1.44 5.16
C THR A 65 -9.52 -0.81 5.31
N ILE A 66 -8.73 -0.72 4.24
CA ILE A 66 -7.41 -0.09 4.28
C ILE A 66 -7.61 1.43 4.34
N PRO A 67 -7.13 2.10 5.41
CA PRO A 67 -7.31 3.54 5.55
C PRO A 67 -6.48 4.30 4.50
N ASN A 68 -6.98 5.48 4.11
CA ASN A 68 -6.30 6.40 3.19
C ASN A 68 -5.84 5.77 1.87
N LEU A 69 -6.52 4.73 1.39
CA LEU A 69 -6.16 4.04 0.14
C LEU A 69 -6.05 5.03 -1.03
N ILE A 70 -4.97 4.91 -1.80
CA ILE A 70 -4.80 5.66 -3.04
C ILE A 70 -5.81 5.20 -4.10
N GLU A 71 -6.04 6.03 -5.11
CA GLU A 71 -6.88 5.71 -6.25
C GLU A 71 -6.00 5.52 -7.49
N ARG A 72 -6.44 4.68 -8.44
CA ARG A 72 -5.78 4.63 -9.75
C ARG A 72 -6.00 5.93 -10.50
N SER A 73 -4.97 6.38 -11.21
CA SER A 73 -5.14 7.40 -12.24
C SER A 73 -6.12 6.89 -13.30
N GLN A 74 -6.99 7.79 -13.77
CA GLN A 74 -7.88 7.54 -14.90
C GLN A 74 -7.10 7.37 -16.20
#